data_AF-A0A423UPF4-F1
#
_entry.id   AF-A0A423UPF4-F1
#
_cell.length_a   1.000
_cell.length_b   1.000
_cell.length_c   1.000
_cell.angle_alpha   90.00
_cell.angle_beta   90.00
_cell.angle_gamma   90.00
#
_symmetry.space_group_name_H-M   'P 1'
#
loop_
_entity.id
_entity.type
_entity.pdbx_description
1 polymer ?
#
loop_
_entity_poly.entity_id
_entity_poly.type
_entity_poly.pdbx_seq_one_letter_code
_entity_poly.pdbx_strand_id
1 'polypeptide(L)'
;VPPRHQIRALHTATTVTVYQAYRPAIGLPAARDGRFPAEWKRDRMTWIKPSFLWMMYRCGWATKEGQEVVLAVEIERAGLEWALAHAELSHYVRGVHPDQASWQRSLRTAPAR
;
A
#
# COMPACT_ATOMS: atom_id res chain seq x y z
N VAL A 1 -11.68 19.66 -15.23
CA VAL A 1 -10.48 19.60 -14.34
C VAL A 1 -10.46 18.22 -13.71
N PRO A 2 -9.34 17.47 -13.77
CA PRO A 2 -9.27 16.17 -13.11
C PRO A 2 -9.45 16.31 -11.59
N PRO A 3 -10.00 15.29 -10.90
CA PRO A 3 -10.20 15.35 -9.45
C PRO A 3 -8.87 15.52 -8.71
N ARG A 4 -8.87 16.37 -7.66
CA ARG A 4 -7.65 16.75 -6.92
C ARG A 4 -6.93 15.58 -6.23
N HIS A 5 -7.68 14.57 -5.78
CA HIS A 5 -7.14 13.41 -5.05
C HIS A 5 -7.38 12.08 -5.79
N GLN A 6 -7.31 12.11 -7.13
CA GLN A 6 -7.52 10.92 -7.93
C GLN A 6 -6.37 9.91 -7.73
N ILE A 7 -6.72 8.67 -7.39
CA ILE A 7 -5.80 7.53 -7.41
C ILE A 7 -5.87 6.89 -8.80
N ARG A 8 -4.73 6.68 -9.44
CA ARG A 8 -4.62 6.01 -10.74
C ARG A 8 -3.94 4.66 -10.56
N ALA A 9 -4.65 3.60 -10.96
CA ALA A 9 -4.21 2.22 -10.84
C ALA A 9 -4.76 1.41 -12.02
N LEU A 10 -4.12 0.28 -12.34
CA LEU A 10 -4.78 -0.76 -13.13
C LEU A 10 -5.90 -1.37 -12.29
N HIS A 11 -7.08 -1.55 -12.87
CA HIS A 11 -8.23 -2.04 -12.13
C HIS A 11 -9.26 -2.72 -13.05
N THR A 12 -10.05 -3.62 -12.47
CA THR A 12 -11.26 -4.16 -13.08
C THR A 12 -12.48 -3.49 -12.43
N ALA A 13 -13.68 -4.05 -12.63
CA ALA A 13 -14.86 -3.63 -11.87
C ALA A 13 -14.68 -3.89 -10.36
N THR A 14 -14.07 -5.01 -9.98
CA THR A 14 -14.04 -5.51 -8.60
C THR A 14 -12.65 -5.56 -7.97
N THR A 15 -11.58 -5.41 -8.75
CA THR A 15 -10.20 -5.46 -8.25
C THR A 15 -9.41 -4.22 -8.63
N VAL A 16 -8.35 -3.96 -7.87
CA VAL A 16 -7.31 -2.98 -8.16
C VAL A 16 -5.95 -3.62 -7.98
N THR A 17 -5.04 -3.35 -8.90
CA THR A 17 -3.65 -3.81 -8.82
C THR A 17 -2.82 -2.82 -8.04
N VAL A 18 -2.08 -3.34 -7.06
CA VAL A 18 -1.08 -2.61 -6.30
C VAL A 18 0.27 -3.31 -6.39
N TYR A 19 1.32 -2.52 -6.29
CA TYR A 19 2.69 -2.99 -6.41
C TYR A 19 3.38 -2.91 -5.05
N GLN A 20 4.09 -3.98 -4.72
CA GLN A 20 4.84 -4.14 -3.48
C GLN A 20 6.18 -4.78 -3.79
N ALA A 21 7.24 -4.32 -3.13
CA ALA A 21 8.57 -4.90 -3.28
C ALA A 21 8.94 -5.77 -2.09
N TYR A 22 9.59 -6.89 -2.37
CA TYR A 22 10.00 -7.89 -1.41
C TYR A 22 11.42 -8.37 -1.70
N ARG A 23 12.05 -8.95 -0.67
CA ARG A 23 13.25 -9.78 -0.84
C ARG A 23 12.96 -11.01 -1.70
N PRO A 24 13.97 -11.58 -2.38
CA PRO A 24 13.79 -12.77 -3.21
C PRO A 24 13.13 -13.95 -2.49
N ALA A 25 13.48 -14.17 -1.21
CA ALA A 25 12.93 -15.25 -0.39
C ALA A 25 11.41 -15.17 -0.17
N ILE A 26 10.79 -13.99 -0.33
CA ILE A 26 9.34 -13.80 -0.26
C ILE A 26 8.75 -13.65 -1.66
N GLY A 27 9.34 -12.79 -2.48
CA GLY A 27 8.77 -12.41 -3.78
C GLY A 27 8.75 -13.55 -4.80
N LEU A 28 9.86 -14.29 -4.94
CA LEU A 28 9.96 -15.38 -5.92
C LEU A 28 8.97 -16.53 -5.65
N PRO A 29 8.88 -17.10 -4.42
CA PRO A 29 7.89 -18.13 -4.14
C PRO A 29 6.46 -17.59 -4.24
N ALA A 30 6.19 -16.34 -3.84
CA ALA A 30 4.86 -15.75 -3.98
C ALA A 30 4.41 -15.65 -5.44
N ALA A 31 5.30 -15.25 -6.35
CA ALA A 31 5.01 -15.20 -7.78
C ALA A 31 4.81 -16.60 -8.39
N ARG A 32 5.62 -17.58 -7.97
CA ARG A 32 5.54 -18.96 -8.46
C ARG A 32 4.27 -19.67 -7.99
N ASP A 33 3.92 -19.52 -6.71
CA ASP A 33 2.90 -20.34 -6.05
C ASP A 33 1.54 -19.62 -5.92
N GLY A 34 1.48 -18.33 -6.27
CA GLY A 34 0.28 -17.50 -6.07
C GLY A 34 -0.08 -17.28 -4.60
N ARG A 35 0.87 -17.51 -3.68
CA ARG A 35 0.67 -17.43 -2.24
C ARG A 35 1.94 -16.95 -1.53
N PHE A 36 1.78 -16.00 -0.61
CA PHE A 36 2.89 -15.58 0.23
C PHE A 36 3.41 -16.72 1.13
N PRO A 37 4.73 -16.92 1.24
CA PRO A 37 5.30 -17.95 2.11
C PRO A 37 5.15 -17.58 3.59
N ALA A 38 5.43 -18.52 4.50
CA ALA A 38 5.33 -18.31 5.95
C ALA A 38 6.23 -17.18 6.49
N GLU A 39 7.30 -16.82 5.78
CA GLU A 39 8.16 -15.67 6.15
C GLU A 39 7.41 -14.32 5.99
N TRP A 40 6.37 -14.26 5.17
CA TRP A 40 5.57 -13.06 5.00
C TRP A 40 4.69 -12.80 6.24
N LYS A 41 4.79 -11.59 6.78
CA LYS A 41 4.11 -11.18 8.01
C LYS A 41 2.86 -10.38 7.70
N ARG A 42 1.69 -10.96 7.98
CA ARG A 42 0.38 -10.32 7.77
C ARG A 42 0.15 -9.09 8.64
N ASP A 43 0.71 -9.09 9.84
CA ASP A 43 0.58 -8.05 10.87
C ASP A 43 1.55 -6.87 10.65
N ARG A 44 2.48 -6.99 9.70
CA ARG A 44 3.39 -5.90 9.36
C ARG A 44 2.66 -4.84 8.54
N MET A 45 2.73 -3.59 9.00
CA MET A 45 2.34 -2.43 8.19
C MET A 45 3.03 -2.48 6.83
N THR A 46 2.25 -2.40 5.76
CA THR A 46 2.73 -2.61 4.40
C THR A 46 2.33 -1.44 3.50
N TRP A 47 3.32 -0.91 2.78
CA TRP A 47 3.10 0.18 1.83
C TRP A 47 2.74 -0.38 0.46
N ILE A 48 1.58 0.02 -0.06
CA ILE A 48 1.14 -0.31 -1.40
C ILE A 48 1.38 0.87 -2.36
N LYS A 49 1.61 0.57 -3.64
CA LYS A 49 1.73 1.57 -4.70
C LYS A 49 0.77 1.25 -5.83
N PRO A 50 -0.15 2.13 -6.21
CA PRO A 50 -1.06 1.87 -7.33
C PRO A 50 -0.40 1.98 -8.71
N SER A 51 0.86 2.44 -8.77
CA SER A 51 1.63 2.63 -10.01
C SER A 51 2.91 1.79 -10.00
N PHE A 52 3.11 1.03 -11.07
CA PHE A 52 4.31 0.21 -11.27
C PHE A 52 5.57 1.08 -11.29
N LEU A 53 5.58 2.15 -12.07
CA LEU A 53 6.73 3.04 -12.18
C LEU A 53 7.04 3.75 -10.87
N TRP A 54 6.01 4.06 -10.06
CA TRP A 54 6.23 4.61 -8.72
C TRP A 54 6.90 3.58 -7.80
N MET A 55 6.46 2.32 -7.84
CA MET A 55 7.09 1.24 -7.09
C MET A 55 8.54 1.02 -7.54
N MET A 56 8.78 0.91 -8.86
CA MET A 56 10.13 0.76 -9.42
C MET A 56 11.05 1.89 -8.99
N TYR A 57 10.62 3.15 -9.10
CA TYR A 57 11.39 4.27 -8.58
C TYR A 57 11.70 4.12 -7.08
N ARG A 58 10.73 3.72 -6.26
CA ARG A 58 10.93 3.58 -4.81
C ARG A 58 11.87 2.45 -4.41
N CYS A 59 11.84 1.31 -5.10
CA CYS A 59 12.78 0.22 -4.86
C CYS A 59 14.13 0.38 -5.58
N GLY A 60 14.41 1.55 -6.18
CA GLY A 60 15.66 1.77 -6.91
C GLY A 60 15.78 0.84 -8.11
N TRP A 61 14.69 0.66 -8.85
CA TRP A 61 14.58 -0.27 -9.97
C TRP A 61 14.96 -1.71 -9.58
N ALA A 62 14.46 -2.16 -8.43
CA ALA A 62 14.72 -3.49 -7.87
C ALA A 62 16.19 -3.78 -7.50
N THR A 63 17.00 -2.74 -7.29
CA THR A 63 18.40 -2.90 -6.86
C THR A 63 18.60 -2.70 -5.35
N LYS A 64 17.61 -2.16 -4.63
CA LYS A 64 17.71 -1.97 -3.18
C LYS A 64 17.56 -3.29 -2.45
N GLU A 65 18.43 -3.51 -1.47
CA GLU A 65 18.38 -4.67 -0.58
C GLU A 65 16.99 -4.81 0.08
N GLY A 66 16.44 -6.02 0.01
CA GLY A 66 15.13 -6.38 0.53
C GLY A 66 13.92 -5.93 -0.30
N GLN A 67 14.15 -5.35 -1.49
CA GLN A 67 13.13 -4.85 -2.42
C GLN A 67 13.41 -5.25 -3.89
N GLU A 68 14.06 -6.39 -4.09
CA GLU A 68 14.56 -6.87 -5.38
C GLU A 68 13.49 -7.54 -6.24
N VAL A 69 12.35 -7.92 -5.65
CA VAL A 69 11.25 -8.55 -6.38
C VAL A 69 9.99 -7.71 -6.21
N VAL A 70 9.51 -7.12 -7.31
CA VAL A 70 8.26 -6.35 -7.34
C VAL A 70 7.12 -7.25 -7.78
N LEU A 71 6.12 -7.41 -6.93
CA LEU A 71 4.90 -8.14 -7.23
C LEU A 71 3.78 -7.17 -7.62
N ALA A 72 3.06 -7.52 -8.68
CA ALA A 72 1.72 -7.00 -8.94
C ALA A 72 0.72 -7.84 -8.14
N VAL A 73 0.04 -7.23 -7.18
CA VAL A 73 -0.93 -7.88 -6.31
C VAL A 73 -2.30 -7.30 -6.60
N GLU A 74 -3.24 -8.14 -7.00
CA GLU A 74 -4.64 -7.74 -7.11
C GLU A 74 -5.31 -7.87 -5.74
N ILE A 75 -6.00 -6.79 -5.34
CA ILE A 75 -6.83 -6.76 -4.15
C ILE A 75 -8.25 -6.40 -4.53
N GLU A 76 -9.21 -6.80 -3.72
CA GLU A 76 -10.59 -6.35 -3.87
C GLU A 76 -10.66 -4.82 -3.77
N ARG A 77 -11.38 -4.21 -4.71
CA ARG A 77 -11.64 -2.77 -4.72
C ARG A 77 -12.33 -2.33 -3.43
N ALA A 78 -13.32 -3.10 -2.98
CA ALA A 78 -14.03 -2.85 -1.73
C ALA A 78 -13.07 -2.83 -0.52
N GLY A 79 -12.03 -3.68 -0.52
CA GLY A 79 -11.00 -3.67 0.50
C GLY A 79 -10.16 -2.38 0.50
N LEU A 80 -9.79 -1.87 -0.68
CA LEU A 80 -9.10 -0.58 -0.79
C LEU A 80 -9.99 0.58 -0.36
N GLU A 81 -11.25 0.60 -0.80
CA GLU A 81 -12.23 1.63 -0.43
C GLU A 81 -12.47 1.65 1.09
N TRP A 82 -12.61 0.47 1.69
CA TRP A 82 -12.67 0.33 3.15
C TRP A 82 -11.42 0.91 3.81
N ALA A 83 -10.23 0.56 3.33
CA ALA A 83 -8.99 1.07 3.91
C ALA A 83 -8.90 2.60 3.83
N LEU A 84 -9.30 3.20 2.70
CA LEU A 84 -9.31 4.65 2.51
C LEU A 84 -10.33 5.35 3.43
N ALA A 85 -11.52 4.76 3.61
CA ALA A 85 -12.55 5.30 4.48
C ALA A 85 -12.17 5.25 5.97
N HIS A 86 -11.25 4.35 6.35
CA HIS A 86 -10.79 4.15 7.73
C HIS A 86 -9.32 4.59 7.94
N ALA A 87 -8.74 5.30 6.98
CA ALA A 87 -7.36 5.78 7.08
C ALA A 87 -7.27 7.07 7.90
N GLU A 88 -6.14 7.25 8.58
CA GLU A 88 -5.76 8.53 9.18
C GLU A 88 -4.53 9.11 8.48
N LEU A 89 -4.49 10.43 8.28
CA LEU A 89 -3.37 11.09 7.63
C LEU A 89 -2.06 10.84 8.40
N SER A 90 -1.01 10.48 7.67
CA SER A 90 0.33 10.26 8.23
C SER A 90 0.99 11.52 8.83
N HIS A 91 0.36 12.70 8.69
CA HIS A 91 0.78 13.97 9.27
C HIS A 91 -0.42 14.81 9.67
N TYR A 92 -0.25 15.68 10.66
CA TYR A 92 -1.27 16.62 11.08
C TYR A 92 -1.55 17.66 9.98
N VAL A 93 -2.83 17.83 9.67
CA VAL A 93 -3.32 18.88 8.76
C VAL A 93 -4.33 19.75 9.50
N ARG A 94 -4.04 21.05 9.59
CA ARG A 94 -4.94 22.04 10.17
C ARG A 94 -6.22 22.14 9.33
N GLY A 95 -7.37 22.17 10.00
CA GLY A 95 -8.69 22.25 9.35
C GLY A 95 -9.26 20.90 8.91
N VAL A 96 -8.43 19.85 8.85
CA VAL A 96 -8.90 18.45 8.77
C VAL A 96 -9.07 17.90 10.18
N HIS A 97 -8.08 18.12 11.04
CA HIS A 97 -8.12 17.68 12.43
C HIS A 97 -8.40 18.87 13.36
N PRO A 98 -9.12 18.65 14.47
CA PRO A 98 -9.36 19.70 15.49
C PRO A 98 -8.06 20.22 16.10
N ASP A 99 -7.15 19.31 16.45
CA ASP A 99 -5.88 19.59 17.10
C ASP A 99 -4.89 18.41 16.94
N GLN A 100 -3.63 18.65 17.29
CA GLN A 100 -2.55 17.66 17.16
C GLN A 100 -2.73 16.45 18.09
N ALA A 101 -3.28 16.63 19.29
CA ALA A 101 -3.47 15.55 20.26
C ALA A 101 -4.59 14.58 19.82
N SER A 102 -5.66 15.12 19.24
CA SER A 102 -6.78 14.36 18.66
C SER A 102 -6.33 13.56 17.44
N TRP A 103 -5.53 14.16 16.54
CA TRP A 103 -4.90 13.44 15.43
C TRP A 103 -4.00 12.29 15.91
N GLN A 104 -3.11 12.54 16.88
CA GLN A 104 -2.22 11.50 17.41
C GLN A 104 -2.99 10.33 18.03
N ARG A 105 -4.12 10.58 18.70
CA ARG A 105 -5.00 9.51 19.23
C ARG A 105 -5.57 8.67 18.09
N SER A 106 -6.15 9.31 17.09
CA SER A 106 -6.72 8.64 15.91
C SER A 106 -5.67 7.82 15.14
N LEU A 107 -4.48 8.38 14.91
CA LEU A 107 -3.39 7.74 14.16
C LEU A 107 -2.87 6.45 14.82
N ARG A 108 -2.97 6.34 16.15
CA ARG A 108 -2.58 5.13 16.90
C ARG A 108 -3.58 3.99 16.73
N THR A 109 -4.85 4.31 16.50
CA THR A 109 -5.94 3.33 16.39
C THR A 109 -6.36 3.05 14.96
N ALA A 110 -6.00 3.93 14.02
CA ALA A 110 -6.39 3.78 12.62
C ALA A 110 -5.77 2.53 11.99
N PRO A 111 -6.57 1.70 11.29
CA PRO A 111 -6.08 0.50 10.63
C PRO A 111 -5.23 0.80 9.37
N ALA A 112 -5.34 2.01 8.81
CA ALA A 112 -4.63 2.42 7.60
C ALA A 112 -4.12 3.88 7.69
N ARG A 113 -3.15 4.23 6.84
CA ARG A 113 -2.48 5.55 6.79
C ARG A 113 -2.13 5.97 5.37
#